data_AF-A0A8I2ZZ28-F1
#
_entry.id   AF-A0A8I2ZZ28-F1
#
_cell.length_a   1.000
_cell.length_b   1.000
_cell.length_c   1.000
_cell.angle_alpha   90.00
_cell.angle_beta   90.00
_cell.angle_gamma   90.00
#
_symmetry.space_group_name_H-M   'P 1'
#
loop_
_entity.id
_entity.type
_entity.pdbx_description
1 polymer ?
#
loop_
_entity_poly.entity_id
_entity_poly.type
_entity_poly.pdbx_seq_one_letter_code
_entity_poly.pdbx_strand_id
1 'polypeptide(L)'
;MAPKHMVFDGVAIFWTAFASLWTALLVGGMAFLWTRRDMPILRIRGLPLSFGAVVCLHLYWIACQLGTSYGHLMPNGVEFWIMGIYLPFGIALFHASNSRFLHVAKAQMKYAQVERVKKTSGKKSRWPLVAKFRSFDYTTKMMTVVCAGMTFQFFLTLVMYLVSYKFHPSFGVAGTEVTGTPEQITRERGRGWEWWPSVFWQIFWAWIVAPYILWQSRGIRDTQGWRFQTVACCLASLHAAPMWIVALNVDAMAVVNKYFIPPQWIAVSIMLLEICTIFLPCWQVLRHQSLRQETLELIALWESGKKNTTGAGKSFVSGSTKTSGKGSFVSWRQMSEVEKGGSFDAAAIAGGLLTMDALEYALKKNPAPLQHFSALKDFSGENIAFLTSVSSWKTSLRSENVPATTLNGRQSLSIEPCATNQQDRLREQFNQALRIYTEFISQRDAEFSINISSGDLRRIETVFEQAARSVHGDKSPKPTATPFDDWAAPKGAESVSMSSEKGIIGAAARDADDVSDTGSTIGEGAYYWGDIPDGFDETVFDDAETSIKYLVLTNTWPKFVKDRRTSFDSAESNESYDTLIDMVVRRTQVFAKE
;
A
#
# COMPACT_ATOMS: atom_id res chain seq x y z
N MET A 1 43.09 28.51 21.56
CA MET A 1 41.82 28.34 22.29
C MET A 1 40.70 28.21 21.28
N ALA A 2 39.75 27.28 21.48
CA ALA A 2 38.55 27.23 20.65
C ALA A 2 37.67 28.48 20.87
N PRO A 3 37.02 29.02 19.83
CA PRO A 3 36.17 30.20 19.95
C PRO A 3 34.93 29.93 20.80
N LYS A 4 34.54 30.87 21.67
CA LYS A 4 33.35 30.76 22.54
C LYS A 4 32.03 31.14 21.86
N HIS A 5 32.06 31.37 20.55
CA HIS A 5 30.92 31.78 19.70
C HIS A 5 30.89 30.91 18.44
N MET A 6 29.77 30.92 17.71
CA MET A 6 29.64 30.20 16.44
C MET A 6 30.61 30.78 15.40
N VAL A 7 31.26 29.91 14.63
CA VAL A 7 32.19 30.33 13.58
C VAL A 7 31.47 30.31 12.25
N PHE A 8 31.41 31.45 11.58
CA PHE A 8 30.87 31.59 10.23
C PHE A 8 32.01 31.88 9.25
N ASP A 9 32.84 30.86 8.99
CA ASP A 9 33.73 30.88 7.83
C ASP A 9 32.94 30.57 6.53
N GLY A 10 33.60 30.63 5.37
CA GLY A 10 32.93 30.37 4.09
C GLY A 10 32.30 28.98 3.98
N VAL A 11 32.82 27.98 4.73
CA VAL A 11 32.31 26.60 4.75
C VAL A 11 31.06 26.51 5.61
N ALA A 12 31.09 27.08 6.82
CA ALA A 12 29.95 27.19 7.72
C ALA A 12 28.79 28.01 7.09
N ILE A 13 29.09 29.12 6.40
CA ILE A 13 28.09 29.91 5.67
C ILE A 13 27.45 29.08 4.55
N PHE A 14 28.24 28.38 3.75
CA PHE A 14 27.73 27.51 2.69
C PHE A 14 26.81 26.43 3.23
N TRP A 15 27.25 25.65 4.23
CA TRP A 15 26.43 24.58 4.80
C TRP A 15 25.18 25.09 5.51
N THR A 16 25.24 26.26 6.15
CA THR A 16 24.06 26.90 6.78
C THR A 16 23.04 27.36 5.73
N ALA A 17 23.49 27.98 4.65
CA ALA A 17 22.62 28.38 3.54
C ALA A 17 22.00 27.17 2.82
N PHE A 18 22.81 26.14 2.55
CA PHE A 18 22.35 24.88 1.96
C PHE A 18 21.34 24.16 2.86
N ALA A 19 21.61 24.08 4.17
CA ALA A 19 20.67 23.50 5.13
C ALA A 19 19.34 24.24 5.17
N SER A 20 19.37 25.58 5.17
CA SER A 20 18.18 26.42 5.18
C SER A 20 17.33 26.23 3.91
N LEU A 21 17.96 26.26 2.73
CA LEU A 21 17.30 26.03 1.45
C LEU A 21 16.69 24.63 1.35
N TRP A 22 17.45 23.60 1.74
CA TRP A 22 17.00 22.21 1.68
C TRP A 22 15.84 21.94 2.64
N THR A 23 15.91 22.48 3.86
CA THR A 23 14.80 22.42 4.85
C THR A 23 13.53 23.05 4.27
N ALA A 24 13.63 24.23 3.64
CA ALA A 24 12.48 24.91 3.03
C ALA A 24 11.85 24.09 1.89
N LEU A 25 12.67 23.49 1.02
CA LEU A 25 12.19 22.60 -0.05
C LEU A 25 11.52 21.34 0.51
N LEU A 26 12.10 20.72 1.54
CA LEU A 26 11.58 19.50 2.15
C LEU A 26 10.23 19.76 2.84
N VAL A 27 10.14 20.82 3.65
CA VAL A 27 8.89 21.24 4.31
C VAL A 27 7.83 21.61 3.28
N GLY A 28 8.19 22.31 2.19
CA GLY A 28 7.29 22.59 1.08
C GLY A 28 6.75 21.31 0.41
N GLY A 29 7.61 20.32 0.19
CA GLY A 29 7.22 19.01 -0.34
C GLY A 29 6.28 18.25 0.62
N MET A 30 6.59 18.23 1.92
CA MET A 30 5.74 17.61 2.94
C MET A 30 4.37 18.31 3.02
N ALA A 31 4.31 19.64 2.97
CA ALA A 31 3.07 20.40 2.95
C ALA A 31 2.23 20.14 1.68
N PHE A 32 2.87 20.02 0.51
CA PHE A 32 2.21 19.64 -0.74
C PHE A 32 1.58 18.24 -0.66
N LEU A 33 2.28 17.27 -0.08
CA LEU A 33 1.73 15.92 0.15
C LEU A 33 0.60 15.93 1.19
N TRP A 34 0.75 16.70 2.27
CA TRP A 34 -0.26 16.78 3.34
C TRP A 34 -1.58 17.40 2.86
N THR A 35 -1.52 18.51 2.12
CA THR A 35 -2.70 19.16 1.53
C THR A 35 -3.44 18.28 0.52
N ARG A 36 -2.79 17.23 0.02
CA ARG A 36 -3.33 16.28 -0.99
C ARG A 36 -3.48 14.86 -0.45
N ARG A 37 -3.37 14.69 0.88
CA ARG A 37 -3.39 13.39 1.59
C ARG A 37 -4.61 12.53 1.27
N ASP A 38 -5.71 13.14 0.83
CA ASP A 38 -6.95 12.47 0.45
C ASP A 38 -6.89 11.70 -0.87
N MET A 39 -5.86 11.92 -1.70
CA MET A 39 -5.65 11.12 -2.90
C MET A 39 -5.31 9.66 -2.54
N PRO A 40 -5.94 8.64 -3.16
CA PRO A 40 -5.71 7.22 -2.82
C PRO A 40 -4.24 6.80 -2.83
N ILE A 41 -3.45 7.29 -3.80
CA ILE A 41 -2.00 7.09 -3.90
C ILE A 41 -1.22 7.53 -2.64
N LEU A 42 -1.69 8.57 -1.92
CA LEU A 42 -1.08 9.04 -0.68
C LEU A 42 -1.70 8.38 0.57
N ARG A 43 -3.01 8.12 0.58
CA ARG A 43 -3.68 7.39 1.68
C ARG A 43 -3.06 6.01 1.92
N ILE A 44 -2.78 5.26 0.84
CA ILE A 44 -2.17 3.93 0.93
C ILE A 44 -0.77 4.00 1.57
N ARG A 45 0.03 5.03 1.27
CA ARG A 45 1.40 5.23 1.78
C ARG A 45 1.47 5.49 3.30
N GLY A 46 0.45 6.11 3.89
CA GLY A 46 0.42 6.41 5.34
C GLY A 46 1.39 7.52 5.75
N LEU A 47 1.17 8.72 5.22
CA LEU A 47 2.07 9.89 5.37
C LEU A 47 2.59 10.16 6.79
N PRO A 48 1.83 10.07 7.90
CA PRO A 48 2.34 10.40 9.24
C PRO A 48 3.60 9.61 9.64
N LEU A 49 3.66 8.32 9.27
CA LEU A 49 4.79 7.44 9.61
C LEU A 49 6.03 7.79 8.76
N SER A 50 5.83 8.07 7.48
CA SER A 50 6.88 8.56 6.57
C SER A 50 7.41 9.93 7.00
N PHE A 51 6.52 10.83 7.44
CA PHE A 51 6.89 12.15 7.92
C PHE A 51 7.63 12.09 9.26
N GLY A 52 7.20 11.24 10.20
CA GLY A 52 7.95 11.00 11.43
C GLY A 52 9.37 10.49 11.16
N ALA A 53 9.51 9.54 10.23
CA ALA A 53 10.81 9.05 9.78
C ALA A 53 11.68 10.18 9.19
N VAL A 54 11.13 10.93 8.24
CA VAL A 54 11.82 12.06 7.57
C VAL A 54 12.21 13.13 8.57
N VAL A 55 11.34 13.55 9.50
CA VAL A 55 11.66 14.55 10.52
C VAL A 55 12.81 14.09 11.41
N CYS A 56 12.82 12.84 11.89
CA CYS A 56 13.94 12.32 12.68
C CYS A 56 15.25 12.32 11.88
N LEU A 57 15.25 11.80 10.64
CA LEU A 57 16.45 11.81 9.80
C LEU A 57 16.91 13.24 9.45
N HIS A 58 15.98 14.16 9.21
CA HIS A 58 16.27 15.54 8.84
C HIS A 58 16.85 16.35 10.01
N LEU A 59 16.40 16.11 11.25
CA LEU A 59 17.01 16.71 12.44
C LEU A 59 18.47 16.27 12.62
N TYR A 60 18.77 14.98 12.38
CA TYR A 60 20.16 14.51 12.31
C TYR A 60 20.94 15.16 11.15
N TRP A 61 20.32 15.28 9.98
CA TRP A 61 20.92 15.89 8.79
C TRP A 61 21.30 17.37 9.04
N ILE A 62 20.38 18.18 9.59
CA ILE A 62 20.63 19.58 9.97
C ILE A 62 21.80 19.66 10.97
N ALA A 63 21.81 18.79 11.99
CA ALA A 63 22.90 18.76 12.97
C ALA A 63 24.26 18.46 12.31
N CYS A 64 24.31 17.61 11.29
CA CYS A 64 25.53 17.35 10.52
C CYS A 64 25.95 18.56 9.67
N GLN A 65 25.02 19.23 8.96
CA GLN A 65 25.39 20.37 8.11
C GLN A 65 25.91 21.56 8.93
N LEU A 66 25.27 21.83 10.06
CA LEU A 66 25.65 22.93 10.95
C LEU A 66 26.82 22.60 11.89
N GLY A 67 27.36 21.36 11.82
CA GLY A 67 28.46 20.90 12.69
C GLY A 67 29.75 21.69 12.52
N THR A 68 30.02 22.26 11.34
CA THR A 68 31.16 23.17 11.13
C THR A 68 30.97 24.53 11.82
N SER A 69 29.72 24.97 12.01
CA SER A 69 29.39 26.29 12.59
C SER A 69 29.40 26.30 14.12
N TYR A 70 28.92 25.21 14.75
CA TYR A 70 28.75 25.13 16.21
C TYR A 70 29.29 23.85 16.88
N GLY A 71 29.90 22.91 16.14
CA GLY A 71 30.38 21.64 16.71
C GLY A 71 31.35 21.82 17.88
N HIS A 72 32.24 22.81 17.81
CA HIS A 72 33.17 23.16 18.91
C HIS A 72 32.49 23.72 20.17
N LEU A 73 31.20 24.09 20.09
CA LEU A 73 30.38 24.53 21.23
C LEU A 73 29.55 23.39 21.83
N MET A 74 29.47 22.22 21.18
CA MET A 74 28.63 21.11 21.67
C MET A 74 29.14 20.59 23.03
N PRO A 75 28.27 20.51 24.06
CA PRO A 75 28.59 19.83 25.31
C PRO A 75 28.90 18.34 25.10
N ASN A 76 29.70 17.77 26.02
CA ASN A 76 30.13 16.37 25.96
C ASN A 76 28.93 15.42 25.81
N GLY A 77 28.96 14.58 24.77
CA GLY A 77 27.95 13.56 24.51
C GLY A 77 26.69 14.03 23.75
N VAL A 78 26.55 15.31 23.41
CA VAL A 78 25.41 15.76 22.59
C VAL A 78 25.43 15.11 21.20
N GLU A 79 26.59 14.99 20.56
CA GLU A 79 26.77 14.24 19.31
C GLU A 79 26.32 12.78 19.43
N PHE A 80 26.64 12.14 20.56
CA PHE A 80 26.26 10.76 20.85
C PHE A 80 24.75 10.59 20.97
N TRP A 81 24.05 11.52 21.63
CA TRP A 81 22.59 11.52 21.71
C TRP A 81 21.91 11.82 20.37
N ILE A 82 22.44 12.78 19.59
CA ILE A 82 21.96 13.09 18.23
C ILE A 82 22.03 11.85 17.35
N MET A 83 23.15 11.14 17.34
CA MET A 83 23.31 9.91 16.56
C MET A 83 22.53 8.72 17.15
N GLY A 84 22.50 8.56 18.48
CA GLY A 84 21.90 7.43 19.18
C GLY A 84 20.37 7.45 19.25
N ILE A 85 19.74 8.59 18.92
CA ILE A 85 18.28 8.77 18.85
C ILE A 85 17.83 8.98 17.39
N TYR A 86 18.14 10.14 16.79
CA TYR A 86 17.47 10.60 15.57
C TYR A 86 17.66 9.66 14.38
N LEU A 87 18.90 9.17 14.20
CA LEU A 87 19.29 8.29 13.11
C LEU A 87 18.62 6.90 13.20
N PRO A 88 18.76 6.12 14.29
CA PRO A 88 18.09 4.81 14.39
C PRO A 88 16.57 4.92 14.48
N PHE A 89 16.03 5.99 15.09
CA PHE A 89 14.57 6.20 15.13
C PHE A 89 14.02 6.51 13.73
N GLY A 90 14.69 7.39 12.98
CA GLY A 90 14.34 7.69 11.60
C GLY A 90 14.40 6.46 10.70
N ILE A 91 15.45 5.64 10.83
CA ILE A 91 15.59 4.35 10.11
C ILE A 91 14.48 3.37 10.51
N ALA A 92 14.16 3.23 11.80
CA ALA A 92 13.11 2.32 12.28
C ALA A 92 11.71 2.71 11.75
N LEU A 93 11.36 4.00 11.83
CA LEU A 93 10.10 4.54 11.29
C LEU A 93 10.06 4.42 9.75
N PHE A 94 11.19 4.58 9.06
CA PHE A 94 11.29 4.39 7.62
C PHE A 94 11.07 2.92 7.22
N HIS A 95 11.65 1.96 7.95
CA HIS A 95 11.38 0.54 7.74
C HIS A 95 9.93 0.15 8.04
N ALA A 96 9.29 0.78 9.04
CA ALA A 96 7.87 0.63 9.30
C ALA A 96 7.03 1.11 8.11
N SER A 97 7.32 2.32 7.60
CA SER A 97 6.66 2.89 6.42
C SER A 97 6.80 1.99 5.17
N ASN A 98 7.98 1.40 4.93
CA ASN A 98 8.17 0.48 3.81
C ASN A 98 7.57 -0.93 4.05
N SER A 99 7.45 -1.39 5.30
CA SER A 99 6.83 -2.69 5.61
C SER A 99 5.34 -2.70 5.28
N ARG A 100 4.67 -1.55 5.46
CA ARG A 100 3.28 -1.29 5.04
C ARG A 100 3.05 -1.58 3.55
N PHE A 101 4.03 -1.29 2.67
CA PHE A 101 3.96 -1.65 1.23
C PHE A 101 3.76 -3.15 1.04
N LEU A 102 4.64 -3.94 1.63
CA LEU A 102 4.66 -5.39 1.46
C LEU A 102 3.40 -6.05 2.04
N HIS A 103 2.81 -5.45 3.07
CA HIS A 103 1.50 -5.85 3.57
C HIS A 103 0.39 -5.57 2.55
N VAL A 104 0.25 -4.31 2.10
CA VAL A 104 -0.79 -3.92 1.14
C VAL A 104 -0.67 -4.73 -0.15
N ALA A 105 0.54 -4.87 -0.70
CA ALA A 105 0.78 -5.66 -1.91
C ALA A 105 0.34 -7.12 -1.73
N LYS A 106 0.74 -7.80 -0.65
CA LYS A 106 0.35 -9.19 -0.35
C LYS A 106 -1.16 -9.34 -0.14
N ALA A 107 -1.77 -8.42 0.60
CA ALA A 107 -3.20 -8.43 0.88
C ALA A 107 -4.02 -8.16 -0.40
N GLN A 108 -3.52 -7.35 -1.33
CA GLN A 108 -4.13 -7.14 -2.66
C GLN A 108 -3.97 -8.35 -3.59
N MET A 109 -2.94 -9.22 -3.42
CA MET A 109 -2.79 -10.44 -4.25
C MET A 109 -4.01 -11.36 -4.18
N LYS A 110 -4.78 -11.34 -3.07
CA LYS A 110 -6.02 -12.13 -2.94
C LYS A 110 -7.07 -11.77 -4.01
N TYR A 111 -7.08 -10.54 -4.50
CA TYR A 111 -7.99 -10.12 -5.56
C TYR A 111 -7.51 -10.53 -6.96
N ALA A 112 -6.24 -10.97 -7.11
CA ALA A 112 -5.70 -11.51 -8.36
C ALA A 112 -5.86 -13.03 -8.48
N GLN A 113 -6.01 -13.75 -7.37
CA GLN A 113 -6.10 -15.21 -7.34
C GLN A 113 -7.56 -15.65 -7.14
N VAL A 114 -8.10 -16.39 -8.10
CA VAL A 114 -9.43 -17.02 -7.99
C VAL A 114 -9.43 -18.20 -7.00
N GLU A 115 -8.24 -18.75 -6.70
CA GLU A 115 -8.11 -19.82 -5.71
C GLU A 115 -8.28 -19.31 -4.28
N ARG A 116 -9.29 -19.85 -3.60
CA ARG A 116 -9.49 -19.73 -2.16
C ARG A 116 -8.23 -20.15 -1.41
N VAL A 117 -7.44 -19.18 -0.95
CA VAL A 117 -6.37 -19.42 0.02
C VAL A 117 -7.00 -20.01 1.28
N LYS A 118 -6.88 -21.33 1.47
CA LYS A 118 -7.31 -22.01 2.70
C LYS A 118 -6.67 -21.29 3.89
N LYS A 119 -7.47 -20.69 4.77
CA LYS A 119 -6.99 -20.23 6.08
C LYS A 119 -6.47 -21.47 6.79
N THR A 120 -5.14 -21.60 6.88
CA THR A 120 -4.53 -22.57 7.78
C THR A 120 -5.00 -22.22 9.19
N SER A 121 -5.72 -23.15 9.83
CA SER A 121 -6.21 -22.97 11.19
C SER A 121 -5.01 -22.79 12.11
N GLY A 122 -4.79 -21.54 12.54
CA GLY A 122 -3.58 -21.17 13.27
C GLY A 122 -3.46 -21.99 14.55
N LYS A 123 -2.43 -22.85 14.63
CA LYS A 123 -2.14 -23.63 15.86
C LYS A 123 -2.13 -22.68 17.06
N LYS A 124 -3.04 -22.91 18.02
CA LYS A 124 -3.18 -22.11 19.23
C LYS A 124 -1.81 -22.02 19.91
N SER A 125 -1.29 -20.80 20.07
CA SER A 125 0.01 -20.60 20.72
C SER A 125 -0.10 -20.99 22.19
N ARG A 126 0.85 -21.79 22.69
CA ARG A 126 0.95 -22.13 24.12
C ARG A 126 1.27 -20.92 25.01
N TRP A 127 1.71 -19.81 24.42
CA TRP A 127 2.14 -18.60 25.12
C TRP A 127 1.08 -17.49 24.97
N PRO A 128 0.48 -16.99 26.06
CA PRO A 128 -0.65 -16.05 26.00
C PRO A 128 -0.27 -14.69 25.39
N LEU A 129 0.94 -14.19 25.66
CA LEU A 129 1.44 -12.95 25.04
C LEU A 129 1.61 -13.09 23.51
N VAL A 130 2.10 -14.25 23.05
CA VAL A 130 2.22 -14.55 21.61
C VAL A 130 0.86 -14.76 20.97
N ALA A 131 -0.11 -15.33 21.69
CA ALA A 131 -1.50 -15.42 21.23
C ALA A 131 -2.13 -14.03 21.07
N LYS A 132 -2.00 -13.15 22.07
CA LYS A 132 -2.50 -11.76 22.05
C LYS A 132 -1.82 -10.92 20.97
N PHE A 133 -0.50 -11.07 20.79
CA PHE A 133 0.21 -10.42 19.69
C PHE A 133 -0.23 -10.94 18.31
N ARG A 134 -0.52 -12.25 18.17
CA ARG A 134 -1.03 -12.82 16.92
C ARG A 134 -2.44 -12.34 16.57
N SER A 135 -3.30 -12.04 17.55
CA SER A 135 -4.68 -11.58 17.33
C SER A 135 -4.82 -10.11 16.96
N PHE A 136 -3.79 -9.28 17.12
CA PHE A 136 -3.83 -7.88 16.67
C PHE A 136 -3.93 -7.74 15.14
N ASP A 137 -4.24 -6.53 14.66
CA ASP A 137 -4.09 -6.17 13.26
C ASP A 137 -2.62 -5.96 12.88
N TYR A 138 -2.32 -6.00 11.57
CA TYR A 138 -0.95 -5.87 11.07
C TYR A 138 -0.31 -4.54 11.48
N THR A 139 -1.03 -3.42 11.35
CA THR A 139 -0.54 -2.09 11.73
C THR A 139 -0.16 -2.05 13.20
N THR A 140 -1.00 -2.59 14.09
CA THR A 140 -0.74 -2.64 15.53
C THR A 140 0.46 -3.53 15.87
N LYS A 141 0.62 -4.68 15.19
CA LYS A 141 1.83 -5.54 15.35
C LYS A 141 3.10 -4.80 14.92
N MET A 142 3.06 -4.16 13.74
CA MET A 142 4.17 -3.40 13.19
C MET A 142 4.57 -2.26 14.15
N MET A 143 3.61 -1.44 14.58
CA MET A 143 3.86 -0.35 15.55
C MET A 143 4.40 -0.88 16.87
N THR A 144 3.85 -1.97 17.41
CA THR A 144 4.35 -2.59 18.65
C THR A 144 5.82 -3.02 18.52
N VAL A 145 6.19 -3.65 17.41
CA VAL A 145 7.58 -4.09 17.15
C VAL A 145 8.52 -2.89 16.97
N VAL A 146 8.08 -1.86 16.25
CA VAL A 146 8.89 -0.65 15.98
C VAL A 146 9.10 0.15 17.26
N CYS A 147 8.05 0.39 18.04
CA CYS A 147 8.14 1.07 19.34
C CYS A 147 8.98 0.27 20.35
N ALA A 148 8.86 -1.07 20.38
CA ALA A 148 9.72 -1.92 21.21
C ALA A 148 11.19 -1.82 20.80
N GLY A 149 11.49 -1.84 19.49
CA GLY A 149 12.83 -1.66 18.95
C GLY A 149 13.43 -0.27 19.26
N MET A 150 12.65 0.79 19.10
CA MET A 150 13.06 2.16 19.48
C MET A 150 13.30 2.30 20.98
N THR A 151 12.45 1.68 21.82
CA THR A 151 12.63 1.67 23.29
C THR A 151 13.89 0.91 23.69
N PHE A 152 14.14 -0.25 23.07
CA PHE A 152 15.35 -1.03 23.29
C PHE A 152 16.61 -0.28 22.84
N GLN A 153 16.57 0.39 21.68
CA GLN A 153 17.65 1.25 21.21
C GLN A 153 17.91 2.41 22.18
N PHE A 154 16.87 3.11 22.65
CA PHE A 154 17.03 4.19 23.62
C PHE A 154 17.64 3.71 24.94
N PHE A 155 17.18 2.56 25.46
CA PHE A 155 17.76 1.92 26.63
C PHE A 155 19.24 1.58 26.42
N LEU A 156 19.60 1.02 25.27
CA LEU A 156 20.98 0.69 24.92
C LEU A 156 21.86 1.95 24.82
N THR A 157 21.39 3.01 24.15
CA THR A 157 22.05 4.33 24.10
C THR A 157 22.24 4.90 25.52
N LEU A 158 21.22 4.85 26.37
CA LEU A 158 21.28 5.34 27.75
C LEU A 158 22.29 4.56 28.59
N VAL A 159 22.31 3.22 28.50
CA VAL A 159 23.28 2.39 29.22
C VAL A 159 24.71 2.70 28.75
N MET A 160 24.96 2.80 27.44
CA MET A 160 26.29 3.17 26.94
C MET A 160 26.73 4.57 27.39
N TYR A 161 25.80 5.53 27.42
CA TYR A 161 26.07 6.88 27.92
C TYR A 161 26.49 6.87 29.39
N LEU A 162 25.73 6.17 30.25
CA LEU A 162 25.98 6.08 31.69
C LEU A 162 27.24 5.28 32.05
N VAL A 163 27.55 4.23 31.29
CA VAL A 163 28.70 3.35 31.55
C VAL A 163 30.03 3.97 31.12
N SER A 164 30.06 4.80 30.08
CA SER A 164 31.32 5.34 29.54
C SER A 164 31.87 6.50 30.37
N TYR A 165 33.11 6.33 30.84
CA TYR A 165 33.89 7.35 31.52
C TYR A 165 34.17 8.59 30.63
N LYS A 166 34.07 8.45 29.30
CA LYS A 166 34.15 9.58 28.35
C LYS A 166 33.08 10.63 28.59
N PHE A 167 31.90 10.22 29.06
CA PHE A 167 30.78 11.11 29.36
C PHE A 167 30.67 11.42 30.86
N HIS A 168 31.01 10.45 31.72
CA HIS A 168 30.92 10.60 33.18
C HIS A 168 32.23 10.24 33.92
N PRO A 169 33.19 11.19 34.00
CA PRO A 169 34.46 10.97 34.71
C PRO A 169 34.35 10.72 36.22
N SER A 170 33.17 10.87 36.82
CA SER A 170 32.94 10.67 38.26
C SER A 170 32.45 9.27 38.64
N PHE A 171 31.88 8.49 37.70
CA PHE A 171 31.32 7.17 37.99
C PHE A 171 31.34 6.17 36.82
N GLY A 172 31.84 6.56 35.64
CA GLY A 172 31.98 5.64 34.50
C GLY A 172 32.98 4.50 34.77
N VAL A 173 32.94 3.46 33.94
CA VAL A 173 33.78 2.28 34.13
C VAL A 173 35.23 2.56 33.73
N ALA A 174 36.16 2.36 34.67
CA ALA A 174 37.60 2.49 34.46
C ALA A 174 38.08 1.62 33.28
N GLY A 175 38.99 2.17 32.47
CA GLY A 175 39.42 1.56 31.20
C GLY A 175 38.63 1.99 29.96
N THR A 176 37.58 2.81 30.11
CA THR A 176 36.91 3.53 29.00
C THR A 176 37.39 4.98 28.84
N GLU A 177 38.46 5.34 29.56
CA GLU A 177 39.00 6.69 29.64
C GLU A 177 39.75 7.11 28.37
N VAL A 178 39.84 8.41 28.12
CA VAL A 178 40.61 8.97 27.00
C VAL A 178 41.68 9.90 27.56
N THR A 179 42.93 9.41 27.55
CA THR A 179 44.12 10.14 27.99
C THR A 179 44.87 10.72 26.79
N GLY A 180 45.21 12.01 26.81
CA GLY A 180 45.97 12.65 25.74
C GLY A 180 45.93 14.17 25.81
N THR A 181 46.36 14.84 24.73
CA THR A 181 46.17 16.28 24.58
C THR A 181 44.69 16.62 24.38
N PRO A 182 44.24 17.88 24.63
CA PRO A 182 42.84 18.26 24.43
C PRO A 182 42.30 18.00 23.01
N GLU A 183 43.16 18.09 22.00
CA GLU A 183 42.84 17.79 20.60
C GLU A 183 42.69 16.28 20.35
N GLN A 184 43.59 15.46 20.90
CA GLN A 184 43.46 14.00 20.87
C GLN A 184 42.20 13.53 21.61
N ILE A 185 41.92 14.10 22.79
CA ILE A 185 40.70 13.83 23.55
C ILE A 185 39.46 14.18 22.71
N THR A 186 39.49 15.28 21.96
CA THR A 186 38.37 15.68 21.09
C THR A 186 38.20 14.72 19.91
N ARG A 187 39.31 14.29 19.26
CA ARG A 187 39.29 13.32 18.16
C ARG A 187 38.80 11.93 18.57
N GLU A 188 39.15 11.47 19.78
CA GLU A 188 38.74 10.15 20.29
C GLU A 188 37.33 10.12 20.90
N ARG A 189 36.66 11.28 21.11
CA ARG A 189 35.23 11.31 21.52
C ARG A 189 34.30 10.72 20.46
N GLY A 190 34.55 11.05 19.19
CA GLY A 190 33.79 10.52 18.05
C GLY A 190 34.13 9.08 17.67
N ARG A 191 34.92 8.37 18.50
CA ARG A 191 35.42 7.01 18.25
C ARG A 191 35.25 6.14 19.51
N GLY A 192 35.30 4.82 19.32
CA GLY A 192 35.27 3.84 20.40
C GLY A 192 34.08 2.90 20.38
N TRP A 193 34.09 1.96 21.33
CA TRP A 193 33.11 0.89 21.47
C TRP A 193 31.70 1.38 21.82
N GLU A 194 31.58 2.58 22.44
CA GLU A 194 30.31 3.21 22.81
C GLU A 194 29.38 3.40 21.62
N TRP A 195 29.95 3.63 20.43
CA TRP A 195 29.22 3.87 19.18
C TRP A 195 28.74 2.57 18.52
N TRP A 196 29.17 1.40 19.02
CA TRP A 196 28.87 0.10 18.41
C TRP A 196 27.35 -0.16 18.21
N PRO A 197 26.44 0.15 19.15
CA PRO A 197 25.00 0.02 18.91
C PRO A 197 24.51 0.76 17.65
N SER A 198 24.93 2.01 17.48
CA SER A 198 24.54 2.84 16.34
C SER A 198 25.13 2.31 15.04
N VAL A 199 26.43 1.97 15.04
CA VAL A 199 27.16 1.44 13.88
C VAL A 199 26.59 0.09 13.43
N PHE A 200 26.40 -0.83 14.37
CA PHE A 200 25.95 -2.20 14.11
C PHE A 200 24.58 -2.21 13.42
N TRP A 201 23.62 -1.44 13.92
CA TRP A 201 22.30 -1.38 13.30
C TRP A 201 22.35 -0.79 11.90
N GLN A 202 23.11 0.30 11.66
CA GLN A 202 23.25 0.84 10.31
C GLN A 202 23.78 -0.21 9.31
N ILE A 203 24.83 -0.95 9.69
CA ILE A 203 25.40 -1.99 8.84
C ILE A 203 24.40 -3.15 8.65
N PHE A 204 23.75 -3.61 9.72
CA PHE A 204 22.74 -4.66 9.66
C PHE A 204 21.59 -4.32 8.69
N TRP A 205 21.02 -3.11 8.80
CA TRP A 205 19.94 -2.66 7.92
C TRP A 205 20.41 -2.49 6.47
N ALA A 206 21.56 -1.86 6.23
CA ALA A 206 22.03 -1.56 4.88
C ALA A 206 22.65 -2.78 4.15
N TRP A 207 23.28 -3.72 4.85
CA TRP A 207 24.05 -4.81 4.25
C TRP A 207 23.44 -6.20 4.41
N ILE A 208 22.43 -6.38 5.28
CA ILE A 208 21.70 -7.65 5.40
C ILE A 208 20.23 -7.46 5.00
N VAL A 209 19.52 -6.52 5.63
CA VAL A 209 18.08 -6.36 5.41
C VAL A 209 17.76 -5.71 4.06
N ALA A 210 18.49 -4.68 3.65
CA ALA A 210 18.27 -4.04 2.36
C ALA A 210 18.49 -5.01 1.17
N PRO A 211 19.57 -5.82 1.10
CA PRO A 211 19.69 -6.89 0.10
C PRO A 211 18.54 -7.92 0.12
N TYR A 212 18.02 -8.30 1.29
CA TYR A 212 16.85 -9.16 1.41
C TYR A 212 15.58 -8.50 0.84
N ILE A 213 15.32 -7.23 1.15
CA ILE A 213 14.19 -6.46 0.60
C ILE A 213 14.35 -6.26 -0.91
N LEU A 214 15.57 -5.97 -1.39
CA LEU A 214 15.91 -5.89 -2.80
C LEU A 214 15.66 -7.23 -3.52
N TRP A 215 15.89 -8.37 -2.87
CA TRP A 215 15.55 -9.70 -3.41
C TRP A 215 14.03 -9.93 -3.47
N GLN A 216 13.31 -9.68 -2.37
CA GLN A 216 11.86 -9.87 -2.30
C GLN A 216 11.09 -8.98 -3.30
N SER A 217 11.59 -7.76 -3.55
CA SER A 217 10.92 -6.78 -4.43
C SER A 217 11.10 -7.01 -5.94
N ARG A 218 11.98 -7.94 -6.38
CA ARG A 218 12.34 -8.10 -7.81
C ARG A 218 11.15 -8.41 -8.72
N GLY A 219 10.19 -9.19 -8.23
CA GLY A 219 8.99 -9.58 -8.98
C GLY A 219 7.88 -8.52 -9.04
N ILE A 220 7.91 -7.51 -8.16
CA ILE A 220 6.82 -6.53 -8.05
C ILE A 220 6.98 -5.45 -9.12
N ARG A 221 5.95 -5.15 -9.92
CA ARG A 221 5.95 -4.08 -10.92
C ARG A 221 4.78 -3.13 -10.67
N ASP A 222 4.92 -2.25 -9.68
CA ASP A 222 3.86 -1.34 -9.27
C ASP A 222 3.81 -0.03 -10.07
N THR A 223 2.61 0.53 -10.27
CA THR A 223 2.40 1.85 -10.90
C THR A 223 2.71 3.01 -9.95
N GLN A 224 2.76 2.73 -8.65
CA GLN A 224 2.89 3.69 -7.55
C GLN A 224 4.37 4.04 -7.24
N GLY A 225 5.31 3.53 -8.02
CA GLY A 225 6.78 3.70 -7.89
C GLY A 225 7.38 3.38 -6.51
N TRP A 226 6.68 2.61 -5.68
CA TRP A 226 7.10 2.27 -4.32
C TRP A 226 8.24 1.26 -4.33
N ARG A 227 8.29 0.34 -5.31
CA ARG A 227 9.49 -0.46 -5.57
C ARG A 227 10.68 0.43 -5.90
N PHE A 228 10.54 1.40 -6.81
CA PHE A 228 11.66 2.26 -7.20
C PHE A 228 12.18 3.05 -6.00
N GLN A 229 11.29 3.68 -5.22
CA GLN A 229 11.64 4.32 -3.96
C GLN A 229 12.40 3.36 -3.03
N THR A 230 11.88 2.16 -2.79
CA THR A 230 12.51 1.17 -1.91
C THR A 230 13.92 0.79 -2.39
N VAL A 231 14.08 0.55 -3.70
CA VAL A 231 15.38 0.20 -4.32
C VAL A 231 16.37 1.36 -4.21
N ALA A 232 15.95 2.58 -4.57
CA ALA A 232 16.79 3.77 -4.50
C ALA A 232 17.25 4.05 -3.06
N CYS A 233 16.34 3.96 -2.08
CA CYS A 233 16.65 4.12 -0.67
C CYS A 233 17.62 3.06 -0.14
N CYS A 234 17.48 1.80 -0.54
CA CYS A 234 18.41 0.72 -0.18
C CYS A 234 19.82 1.01 -0.73
N LEU A 235 19.94 1.35 -2.02
CA LEU A 235 21.22 1.65 -2.66
C LEU A 235 21.88 2.91 -2.08
N ALA A 236 21.10 3.96 -1.83
CA ALA A 236 21.56 5.20 -1.21
C ALA A 236 22.16 4.97 0.19
N SER A 237 21.71 3.96 0.93
CA SER A 237 22.15 3.69 2.31
C SER A 237 23.45 2.90 2.40
N LEU A 238 23.86 2.18 1.33
CA LEU A 238 25.02 1.26 1.37
C LEU A 238 26.35 1.95 1.72
N HIS A 239 26.58 3.15 1.19
CA HIS A 239 27.84 3.88 1.36
C HIS A 239 27.97 4.59 2.72
N ALA A 240 26.86 4.83 3.43
CA ALA A 240 26.78 5.73 4.58
C ALA A 240 27.73 5.33 5.72
N ALA A 241 27.57 4.12 6.25
CA ALA A 241 28.39 3.63 7.36
C ALA A 241 29.85 3.35 6.94
N PRO A 242 30.16 2.70 5.79
CA PRO A 242 31.54 2.54 5.33
C PRO A 242 32.29 3.86 5.16
N MET A 243 31.70 4.86 4.51
CA MET A 243 32.37 6.14 4.27
C MET A 243 32.55 6.96 5.54
N TRP A 244 31.58 6.92 6.47
CA TRP A 244 31.73 7.51 7.80
C TRP A 244 32.88 6.87 8.60
N ILE A 245 32.98 5.54 8.61
CA ILE A 245 34.07 4.81 9.26
C ILE A 245 35.42 5.16 8.61
N VAL A 246 35.51 5.21 7.28
CA VAL A 246 36.73 5.60 6.56
C VAL A 246 37.14 7.04 6.93
N ALA A 247 36.19 7.98 6.94
CA ALA A 247 36.44 9.38 7.30
C ALA A 247 36.87 9.58 8.76
N LEU A 248 36.45 8.69 9.68
CA LEU A 248 36.91 8.69 11.08
C LEU A 248 38.30 8.07 11.27
N ASN A 249 38.65 7.03 10.49
CA ASN A 249 39.81 6.18 10.79
C ASN A 249 41.02 6.38 9.87
N VAL A 250 40.85 6.90 8.66
CA VAL A 250 41.92 7.07 7.68
C VAL A 250 42.44 8.51 7.70
N ASP A 251 43.69 8.71 8.15
CA ASP A 251 44.24 10.07 8.32
C ASP A 251 44.34 10.87 6.99
N ALA A 252 44.42 10.20 5.84
CA ALA A 252 44.35 10.87 4.52
C ALA A 252 43.01 11.60 4.28
N MET A 253 41.92 11.21 4.95
CA MET A 253 40.64 11.93 4.90
C MET A 253 40.66 13.26 5.68
N ALA A 254 41.71 13.58 6.45
CA ALA A 254 41.80 14.85 7.18
C ALA A 254 41.66 16.09 6.27
N VAL A 255 42.15 16.01 5.02
CA VAL A 255 42.02 17.08 4.01
C VAL A 255 40.55 17.29 3.61
N VAL A 256 39.78 16.21 3.49
CA VAL A 256 38.34 16.24 3.19
C VAL A 256 37.54 16.69 4.41
N ASN A 257 37.87 16.15 5.59
CA ASN A 257 37.21 16.42 6.87
C ASN A 257 37.23 17.91 7.28
N LYS A 258 38.15 18.71 6.73
CA LYS A 258 38.17 20.17 6.87
C LYS A 258 36.95 20.87 6.25
N TYR A 259 36.40 20.30 5.17
CA TYR A 259 35.28 20.88 4.40
C TYR A 259 33.99 20.06 4.54
N PHE A 260 34.12 18.76 4.81
CA PHE A 260 33.05 17.78 4.87
C PHE A 260 33.27 16.83 6.06
N ILE A 261 32.63 17.11 7.20
CA ILE A 261 32.86 16.37 8.46
C ILE A 261 32.39 14.90 8.34
N PRO A 262 33.01 13.94 9.06
CA PRO A 262 32.69 12.52 8.90
C PRO A 262 31.20 12.15 8.95
N PRO A 263 30.36 12.70 9.86
CA PRO A 263 28.92 12.41 9.90
C PRO A 263 28.14 12.81 8.64
N GLN A 264 28.64 13.76 7.82
CA GLN A 264 27.97 14.18 6.59
C GLN A 264 27.91 13.06 5.52
N TRP A 265 28.76 12.02 5.60
CA TRP A 265 28.63 10.83 4.73
C TRP A 265 27.31 10.09 4.97
N ILE A 266 26.82 10.08 6.22
CA ILE A 266 25.48 9.57 6.55
C ILE A 266 24.42 10.57 6.06
N ALA A 267 24.66 11.88 6.20
CA ALA A 267 23.74 12.92 5.75
C ALA A 267 23.50 12.88 4.23
N VAL A 268 24.48 12.51 3.39
CA VAL A 268 24.27 12.29 1.95
C VAL A 268 23.24 11.18 1.70
N SER A 269 23.32 10.06 2.42
CA SER A 269 22.31 9.00 2.30
C SER A 269 20.92 9.48 2.75
N ILE A 270 20.83 10.28 3.81
CA ILE A 270 19.57 10.85 4.29
C ILE A 270 18.95 11.79 3.26
N MET A 271 19.74 12.66 2.63
CA MET A 271 19.26 13.56 1.57
C MET A 271 18.66 12.77 0.39
N LEU A 272 19.27 11.64 0.03
CA LEU A 272 18.73 10.73 -0.99
C LEU A 272 17.45 10.00 -0.53
N LEU A 273 17.37 9.62 0.76
CA LEU A 273 16.14 9.08 1.35
C LEU A 273 15.00 10.11 1.30
N GLU A 274 15.27 11.37 1.67
CA GLU A 274 14.32 12.49 1.62
C GLU A 274 13.81 12.73 0.19
N ILE A 275 14.69 12.72 -0.82
CA ILE A 275 14.30 12.83 -2.24
C ILE A 275 13.34 11.70 -2.64
N CYS A 276 13.68 10.46 -2.29
CA CYS A 276 12.90 9.29 -2.65
C CYS A 276 11.58 9.17 -1.87
N THR A 277 11.49 9.75 -0.66
CA THR A 277 10.31 9.66 0.22
C THR A 277 9.35 10.83 0.09
N ILE A 278 9.82 12.03 -0.28
CA ILE A 278 9.00 13.24 -0.40
C ILE A 278 8.87 13.67 -1.88
N PHE A 279 9.97 14.01 -2.56
CA PHE A 279 9.87 14.60 -3.90
C PHE A 279 9.37 13.60 -4.97
N LEU A 280 9.71 12.31 -4.84
CA LEU A 280 9.19 11.27 -5.73
C LEU A 280 7.65 11.13 -5.65
N PRO A 281 7.01 10.96 -4.47
CA PRO A 281 5.55 11.01 -4.40
C PRO A 281 4.95 12.37 -4.81
N CYS A 282 5.62 13.51 -4.60
CA CYS A 282 5.16 14.80 -5.14
C CYS A 282 5.03 14.74 -6.67
N TRP A 283 6.08 14.25 -7.35
CA TRP A 283 6.08 14.07 -8.80
C TRP A 283 5.01 13.09 -9.27
N GLN A 284 4.79 12.00 -8.55
CA GLN A 284 3.72 11.03 -8.86
C GLN A 284 2.33 11.63 -8.76
N VAL A 285 2.08 12.47 -7.75
CA VAL A 285 0.80 13.19 -7.59
C VAL A 285 0.56 14.11 -8.78
N LEU A 286 1.56 14.89 -9.21
CA LEU A 286 1.46 15.75 -10.38
C LEU A 286 1.21 14.93 -11.66
N ARG A 287 1.97 13.85 -11.87
CA ARG A 287 1.82 12.95 -13.02
C ARG A 287 0.44 12.26 -13.05
N HIS A 288 -0.09 11.87 -11.90
CA HIS A 288 -1.42 11.29 -11.77
C HIS A 288 -2.52 12.31 -12.11
N GLN A 289 -2.33 13.58 -11.78
CA GLN A 289 -3.27 14.63 -12.14
C GLN A 289 -3.24 14.95 -13.63
N SER A 290 -2.05 15.08 -14.24
CA SER A 290 -1.88 15.23 -15.69
C SER A 290 -2.61 14.10 -16.42
N LEU A 291 -2.32 12.83 -16.08
CA LEU A 291 -2.96 11.67 -16.70
C LEU A 291 -4.49 11.67 -16.55
N ARG A 292 -5.01 12.11 -15.40
CA ARG A 292 -6.45 12.20 -15.16
C ARG A 292 -7.10 13.35 -15.95
N GLN A 293 -6.42 14.48 -16.09
CA GLN A 293 -6.86 15.62 -16.91
C GLN A 293 -6.89 15.22 -18.40
N GLU A 294 -5.77 14.70 -18.92
CA GLU A 294 -5.65 14.12 -20.26
C GLU A 294 -6.78 13.11 -20.55
N THR A 295 -7.08 12.22 -19.60
CA THR A 295 -8.18 11.24 -19.73
C THR A 295 -9.54 11.92 -19.85
N LEU A 296 -9.84 12.89 -18.99
CA LEU A 296 -11.13 13.59 -19.00
C LEU A 296 -11.31 14.45 -20.27
N GLU A 297 -10.23 15.08 -20.75
CA GLU A 297 -10.22 15.81 -22.02
C GLU A 297 -10.45 14.89 -23.21
N LEU A 298 -9.80 13.73 -23.26
CA LEU A 298 -10.00 12.73 -24.32
C LEU A 298 -11.42 12.15 -24.33
N ILE A 299 -12.04 11.95 -23.16
CA ILE A 299 -13.45 11.57 -23.03
C ILE A 299 -14.35 12.69 -23.58
N ALA A 300 -14.15 13.93 -23.16
CA ALA A 300 -14.97 15.08 -23.60
C ALA A 300 -14.83 15.37 -25.11
N LEU A 301 -13.63 15.21 -25.68
CA LEU A 301 -13.38 15.29 -27.12
C LEU A 301 -14.15 14.19 -27.88
N TRP A 302 -14.14 12.97 -27.38
CA TRP A 302 -14.90 11.87 -28.00
C TRP A 302 -16.42 12.08 -27.89
N GLU A 303 -16.92 12.52 -26.73
CA GLU A 303 -18.35 12.81 -26.51
C GLU A 303 -18.85 13.97 -27.39
N SER A 304 -18.07 15.05 -27.54
CA SER A 304 -18.41 16.17 -28.43
C SER A 304 -18.35 15.77 -29.90
N GLY A 305 -17.36 14.96 -30.31
CA GLY A 305 -17.31 14.34 -31.64
C GLY A 305 -18.56 13.51 -31.94
N LYS A 306 -18.94 12.61 -31.02
CA LYS A 306 -20.16 11.79 -31.10
C LYS A 306 -21.41 12.65 -31.27
N LYS A 307 -21.54 13.73 -30.49
CA LYS A 307 -22.67 14.67 -30.56
C LYS A 307 -22.76 15.39 -31.92
N ASN A 308 -21.61 15.80 -32.48
CA ASN A 308 -21.55 16.44 -33.79
C ASN A 308 -21.94 15.47 -34.93
N THR A 309 -21.56 14.18 -34.84
CA THR A 309 -21.97 13.16 -35.82
C THR A 309 -23.46 12.81 -35.71
N THR A 310 -24.07 12.88 -34.52
CA THR A 310 -25.52 12.61 -34.37
C THR A 310 -26.44 13.69 -34.96
N GLY A 311 -25.91 14.89 -35.27
CA GLY A 311 -26.69 15.99 -35.89
C GLY A 311 -26.57 16.08 -37.42
N ALA A 312 -25.58 15.41 -38.02
CA ALA A 312 -25.34 15.45 -39.46
C ALA A 312 -25.05 14.06 -40.01
N GLY A 313 -25.99 13.51 -40.79
CA GLY A 313 -25.88 12.21 -41.42
C GLY A 313 -24.78 12.13 -42.47
N LYS A 314 -23.51 11.98 -42.05
CA LYS A 314 -22.38 11.57 -42.87
C LYS A 314 -21.52 10.56 -42.10
N SER A 315 -21.51 9.33 -42.59
CA SER A 315 -20.68 8.25 -42.08
C SER A 315 -19.19 8.56 -42.29
N PHE A 316 -18.41 8.61 -41.20
CA PHE A 316 -16.96 8.58 -41.27
C PHE A 316 -16.47 7.14 -41.51
N VAL A 317 -16.78 6.62 -42.70
CA VAL A 317 -16.25 5.36 -43.24
C VAL A 317 -15.76 5.64 -44.65
N SER A 318 -14.49 6.03 -44.77
CA SER A 318 -13.74 6.05 -46.02
C SER A 318 -12.25 6.11 -45.68
N GLY A 319 -11.43 5.08 -45.95
CA GLY A 319 -11.77 3.78 -46.53
C GLY A 319 -10.62 2.77 -46.45
N SER A 320 -10.88 1.53 -46.89
CA SER A 320 -9.97 0.36 -46.87
C SER A 320 -9.69 -0.20 -45.46
N THR A 321 -9.97 -1.47 -45.11
CA THR A 321 -10.28 -2.67 -45.91
C THR A 321 -11.50 -3.41 -45.32
N LYS A 322 -12.35 -4.00 -46.19
CA LYS A 322 -13.51 -4.78 -45.75
C LYS A 322 -13.06 -6.05 -45.00
N THR A 323 -13.43 -6.19 -43.73
CA THR A 323 -13.66 -7.49 -43.09
C THR A 323 -15.09 -7.52 -42.54
N SER A 324 -15.74 -8.67 -42.67
CA SER A 324 -17.19 -8.80 -42.43
C SER A 324 -17.50 -9.17 -40.98
N GLY A 325 -18.51 -8.52 -40.39
CA GLY A 325 -19.25 -9.03 -39.24
C GLY A 325 -18.77 -8.59 -37.85
N LYS A 326 -19.73 -8.05 -37.07
CA LYS A 326 -19.67 -7.79 -35.62
C LYS A 326 -18.56 -6.86 -35.10
N GLY A 327 -18.92 -5.59 -34.89
CA GLY A 327 -18.35 -4.72 -33.84
C GLY A 327 -16.83 -4.79 -33.66
N SER A 328 -16.08 -4.54 -34.72
CA SER A 328 -14.62 -4.60 -34.70
C SER A 328 -14.04 -3.39 -33.96
N PHE A 329 -13.84 -3.54 -32.65
CA PHE A 329 -12.92 -2.67 -31.91
C PHE A 329 -11.51 -2.91 -32.46
N VAL A 330 -10.81 -1.84 -32.82
CA VAL A 330 -9.48 -1.91 -33.43
C VAL A 330 -8.53 -2.72 -32.55
N SER A 331 -7.71 -3.58 -33.16
CA SER A 331 -6.73 -4.38 -32.40
C SER A 331 -5.73 -3.45 -31.71
N TRP A 332 -5.44 -3.70 -30.43
CA TRP A 332 -4.47 -2.94 -29.62
C TRP A 332 -3.12 -2.74 -30.32
N ARG A 333 -2.71 -3.72 -31.14
CA ARG A 333 -1.51 -3.71 -31.99
C ARG A 333 -1.56 -2.67 -33.11
N GLN A 334 -2.73 -2.49 -33.72
CA GLN A 334 -2.93 -1.60 -34.87
C GLN A 334 -3.08 -0.12 -34.43
N MET A 335 -3.03 0.17 -33.13
CA MET A 335 -3.21 1.53 -32.58
C MET A 335 -1.90 2.18 -32.10
N SER A 336 -0.92 1.44 -31.56
CA SER A 336 0.38 2.04 -31.22
C SER A 336 1.19 2.45 -32.46
N GLU A 337 0.89 1.85 -33.61
CA GLU A 337 1.39 2.25 -34.93
C GLU A 337 0.79 3.58 -35.43
N VAL A 338 -0.49 3.84 -35.13
CA VAL A 338 -1.21 5.08 -35.51
C VAL A 338 -0.85 6.26 -34.59
N GLU A 339 -0.64 6.01 -33.29
CA GLU A 339 -0.30 7.03 -32.30
C GLU A 339 1.10 7.64 -32.53
N LYS A 340 2.05 6.87 -33.08
CA LYS A 340 3.36 7.37 -33.55
C LYS A 340 3.25 8.44 -34.64
N GLY A 341 2.12 8.54 -35.35
CA GLY A 341 1.86 9.53 -36.40
C GLY A 341 1.30 10.87 -35.93
N GLY A 342 0.93 11.03 -34.65
CA GLY A 342 0.48 12.31 -34.09
C GLY A 342 -0.83 12.90 -34.67
N SER A 343 -1.60 12.13 -35.44
CA SER A 343 -2.84 12.60 -36.09
C SER A 343 -3.99 12.83 -35.09
N PHE A 344 -4.93 13.69 -35.46
CA PHE A 344 -6.24 13.85 -34.81
C PHE A 344 -6.98 12.51 -34.64
N ASP A 345 -6.84 11.59 -35.60
CA ASP A 345 -7.42 10.25 -35.54
C ASP A 345 -6.90 9.44 -34.35
N ALA A 346 -5.61 9.60 -33.99
CA ALA A 346 -5.03 8.92 -32.84
C ALA A 346 -5.65 9.39 -31.52
N ALA A 347 -5.93 10.69 -31.39
CA ALA A 347 -6.63 11.25 -30.23
C ALA A 347 -8.09 10.77 -30.14
N ALA A 348 -8.80 10.72 -31.26
CA ALA A 348 -10.18 10.21 -31.31
C ALA A 348 -10.25 8.70 -30.96
N ILE A 349 -9.30 7.91 -31.47
CA ILE A 349 -9.16 6.47 -31.16
C ILE A 349 -8.78 6.26 -29.68
N ALA A 350 -7.83 7.04 -29.16
CA ALA A 350 -7.44 6.99 -27.75
C ALA A 350 -8.59 7.38 -26.81
N GLY A 351 -9.36 8.42 -27.16
CA GLY A 351 -10.55 8.84 -26.44
C GLY A 351 -11.64 7.77 -26.43
N GLY A 352 -11.94 7.16 -27.58
CA GLY A 352 -12.92 6.07 -27.69
C GLY A 352 -12.62 4.85 -26.80
N LEU A 353 -11.33 4.60 -26.54
CA LEU A 353 -10.86 3.55 -25.63
C LEU A 353 -10.90 3.96 -24.14
N LEU A 354 -10.89 5.25 -23.83
CA LEU A 354 -11.02 5.76 -22.45
C LEU A 354 -12.48 6.00 -22.02
N THR A 355 -13.45 5.51 -22.80
CA THR A 355 -14.89 5.64 -22.55
C THR A 355 -15.42 4.63 -21.51
N MET A 356 -16.58 4.95 -20.92
CA MET A 356 -17.33 4.02 -20.07
C MET A 356 -17.71 2.75 -20.85
N ASP A 357 -18.16 2.89 -22.11
CA ASP A 357 -18.53 1.77 -22.99
C ASP A 357 -17.38 0.75 -23.13
N ALA A 358 -16.13 1.22 -23.26
CA ALA A 358 -14.95 0.36 -23.37
C ALA A 358 -14.62 -0.36 -22.05
N LEU A 359 -14.78 0.32 -20.91
CA LEU A 359 -14.61 -0.28 -19.58
C LEU A 359 -15.67 -1.36 -19.31
N GLU A 360 -16.95 -1.09 -19.58
CA GLU A 360 -18.02 -2.07 -19.39
C GLU A 360 -17.87 -3.28 -20.31
N TYR A 361 -17.44 -3.08 -21.56
CA TYR A 361 -17.12 -4.18 -22.47
C TYR A 361 -15.99 -5.06 -21.92
N ALA A 362 -14.93 -4.46 -21.37
CA ALA A 362 -13.82 -5.20 -20.77
C ALA A 362 -14.29 -6.01 -19.55
N LEU A 363 -15.06 -5.40 -18.64
CA LEU A 363 -15.63 -6.04 -17.46
C LEU A 363 -16.57 -7.20 -17.82
N LYS A 364 -17.38 -7.05 -18.88
CA LYS A 364 -18.35 -8.07 -19.33
C LYS A 364 -17.69 -9.22 -20.10
N LYS A 365 -16.66 -8.95 -20.89
CA LYS A 365 -16.04 -9.95 -21.78
C LYS A 365 -14.94 -10.76 -21.10
N ASN A 366 -14.01 -10.11 -20.41
CA ASN A 366 -12.94 -10.76 -19.68
C ASN A 366 -12.34 -9.78 -18.64
N PRO A 367 -12.86 -9.75 -17.41
CA PRO A 367 -12.36 -8.85 -16.38
C PRO A 367 -10.98 -9.25 -15.84
N ALA A 368 -10.57 -10.53 -15.99
CA ALA A 368 -9.39 -11.08 -15.32
C ALA A 368 -8.08 -10.30 -15.55
N PRO A 369 -7.75 -9.79 -16.75
CA PRO A 369 -6.52 -8.99 -16.94
C PRO A 369 -6.58 -7.62 -16.25
N LEU A 370 -7.76 -6.99 -16.17
CA LEU A 370 -7.96 -5.72 -15.48
C LEU A 370 -7.95 -5.93 -13.95
N GLN A 371 -8.53 -7.03 -13.48
CA GLN A 371 -8.48 -7.48 -12.10
C GLN A 371 -7.04 -7.80 -11.64
N HIS A 372 -6.28 -8.55 -12.43
CA HIS A 372 -4.87 -8.84 -12.16
C HIS A 372 -3.99 -7.57 -12.17
N PHE A 373 -4.25 -6.63 -13.09
CA PHE A 373 -3.56 -5.33 -13.11
C PHE A 373 -3.89 -4.48 -11.88
N SER A 374 -5.16 -4.31 -11.56
CA SER A 374 -5.61 -3.51 -10.41
C SER A 374 -5.11 -4.08 -9.09
N ALA A 375 -5.16 -5.41 -8.91
CA ALA A 375 -4.64 -6.07 -7.72
C ALA A 375 -3.11 -6.02 -7.61
N LEU A 376 -2.35 -6.37 -8.65
CA LEU A 376 -0.89 -6.56 -8.53
C LEU A 376 -0.04 -5.34 -8.89
N LYS A 377 -0.58 -4.36 -9.63
CA LYS A 377 0.17 -3.16 -10.05
C LYS A 377 -0.37 -1.86 -9.46
N ASP A 378 -1.70 -1.66 -9.48
CA ASP A 378 -2.32 -0.39 -9.05
C ASP A 378 -2.74 -0.36 -7.58
N PHE A 379 -2.89 -1.55 -6.95
CA PHE A 379 -3.41 -1.79 -5.59
C PHE A 379 -4.84 -1.24 -5.39
N SER A 380 -5.70 -1.49 -6.37
CA SER A 380 -7.11 -1.11 -6.43
C SER A 380 -8.04 -2.28 -6.78
N GLY A 381 -7.59 -3.51 -6.52
CA GLY A 381 -8.25 -4.75 -6.92
C GLY A 381 -9.64 -4.94 -6.32
N GLU A 382 -9.90 -4.36 -5.14
CA GLU A 382 -11.20 -4.37 -4.49
C GLU A 382 -12.31 -3.76 -5.35
N ASN A 383 -12.00 -2.75 -6.17
CA ASN A 383 -12.98 -2.09 -7.04
C ASN A 383 -13.43 -3.02 -8.18
N ILE A 384 -12.48 -3.73 -8.81
CA ILE A 384 -12.82 -4.67 -9.89
C ILE A 384 -13.50 -5.91 -9.33
N ALA A 385 -13.04 -6.42 -8.18
CA ALA A 385 -13.65 -7.55 -7.50
C ALA A 385 -15.09 -7.25 -7.02
N PHE A 386 -15.36 -6.04 -6.52
CA PHE A 386 -16.71 -5.59 -6.21
C PHE A 386 -17.60 -5.57 -7.46
N LEU A 387 -17.15 -4.96 -8.56
CA LEU A 387 -17.92 -4.89 -9.81
C LEU A 387 -18.21 -6.28 -10.41
N THR A 388 -17.26 -7.22 -10.35
CA THR A 388 -17.50 -8.60 -10.81
C THR A 388 -18.45 -9.35 -9.87
N SER A 389 -18.38 -9.13 -8.55
CA SER A 389 -19.28 -9.76 -7.57
C SER A 389 -20.72 -9.26 -7.70
N VAL A 390 -20.94 -7.95 -7.86
CA VAL A 390 -22.28 -7.38 -8.11
C VAL A 390 -22.84 -7.86 -9.45
N SER A 391 -22.01 -7.93 -10.51
CA SER A 391 -22.41 -8.47 -11.81
C SER A 391 -22.81 -9.95 -11.74
N SER A 392 -22.08 -10.75 -10.95
CA SER A 392 -22.40 -12.15 -10.64
C SER A 392 -23.75 -12.26 -9.94
N TRP A 393 -23.95 -11.52 -8.85
CA TRP A 393 -25.18 -11.52 -8.05
C TRP A 393 -26.42 -11.05 -8.84
N LYS A 394 -26.29 -9.99 -9.64
CA LYS A 394 -27.35 -9.57 -10.58
C LYS A 394 -27.64 -10.60 -11.68
N THR A 395 -26.72 -11.52 -11.94
CA THR A 395 -26.90 -12.58 -12.94
C THR A 395 -27.52 -13.85 -12.36
N SER A 396 -27.25 -14.21 -11.10
CA SER A 396 -28.03 -15.24 -10.38
C SER A 396 -29.49 -14.82 -10.24
N LEU A 397 -29.75 -13.59 -9.77
CA LEU A 397 -31.09 -12.96 -9.74
C LEU A 397 -31.87 -13.16 -11.06
N ARG A 398 -31.28 -12.72 -12.18
CA ARG A 398 -31.92 -12.86 -13.50
C ARG A 398 -32.08 -14.31 -13.97
N SER A 399 -31.15 -15.21 -13.61
CA SER A 399 -31.22 -16.61 -14.01
C SER A 399 -32.29 -17.39 -13.25
N GLU A 400 -32.58 -17.01 -12.01
CA GLU A 400 -33.63 -17.61 -11.17
C GLU A 400 -35.03 -17.10 -11.50
N ASN A 401 -35.12 -15.88 -12.05
CA ASN A 401 -36.37 -15.24 -12.47
C ASN A 401 -36.88 -15.69 -13.86
N VAL A 402 -36.21 -16.60 -14.56
CA VAL A 402 -36.70 -17.16 -15.84
C VAL A 402 -37.74 -18.27 -15.57
N PRO A 403 -39.01 -18.13 -16.00
CA PRO A 403 -39.97 -19.22 -15.93
C PRO A 403 -39.49 -20.38 -16.81
N ALA A 404 -39.70 -21.62 -16.35
CA ALA A 404 -39.30 -22.83 -17.07
C ALA A 404 -40.07 -22.98 -18.40
N THR A 405 -39.61 -22.28 -19.43
CA THR A 405 -40.19 -22.30 -20.78
C THR A 405 -39.82 -23.61 -21.47
N THR A 406 -40.65 -24.62 -21.19
CA THR A 406 -40.91 -25.83 -21.98
C THR A 406 -39.99 -26.04 -23.19
N LEU A 407 -38.93 -26.84 -22.99
CA LEU A 407 -38.30 -27.59 -24.08
C LEU A 407 -38.58 -29.08 -23.87
N ASN A 408 -39.12 -29.71 -24.92
CA ASN A 408 -39.42 -31.14 -25.05
C ASN A 408 -40.52 -31.71 -24.13
N GLY A 409 -41.78 -31.40 -24.46
CA GLY A 409 -42.80 -32.43 -24.76
C GLY A 409 -43.24 -33.42 -23.66
N ARG A 410 -42.76 -33.29 -22.43
CA ARG A 410 -43.27 -34.01 -21.25
C ARG A 410 -43.83 -33.00 -20.27
N GLN A 411 -45.08 -33.20 -19.88
CA GLN A 411 -45.70 -32.45 -18.79
C GLN A 411 -44.96 -32.76 -17.49
N SER A 412 -44.01 -31.90 -17.08
CA SER A 412 -43.70 -31.77 -15.67
C SER A 412 -44.90 -31.11 -15.01
N LEU A 413 -45.45 -31.76 -13.98
CA LEU A 413 -46.50 -31.18 -13.14
C LEU A 413 -46.09 -29.76 -12.72
N SER A 414 -46.94 -28.79 -13.04
CA SER A 414 -46.75 -27.39 -12.64
C SER A 414 -46.95 -27.28 -11.13
N ILE A 415 -45.87 -27.50 -10.38
CA ILE A 415 -45.80 -27.15 -8.97
C ILE A 415 -45.80 -25.63 -8.91
N GLU A 416 -46.94 -25.04 -8.56
CA GLU A 416 -47.07 -23.67 -8.06
C GLU A 416 -45.91 -23.39 -7.10
N PRO A 417 -45.15 -22.28 -7.25
CA PRO A 417 -44.07 -21.97 -6.35
C PRO A 417 -44.63 -21.70 -4.95
N CYS A 418 -44.60 -22.73 -4.09
CA CYS A 418 -45.00 -22.63 -2.70
C CYS A 418 -44.24 -21.48 -2.02
N ALA A 419 -44.94 -20.65 -1.23
CA ALA A 419 -44.40 -19.42 -0.65
C ALA A 419 -43.06 -19.61 0.09
N THR A 420 -42.84 -20.78 0.70
CA THR A 420 -41.59 -21.19 1.33
C THR A 420 -40.40 -21.12 0.36
N ASN A 421 -40.54 -21.65 -0.85
CA ASN A 421 -39.49 -21.65 -1.87
C ASN A 421 -39.11 -20.24 -2.34
N GLN A 422 -40.05 -19.29 -2.32
CA GLN A 422 -39.78 -17.90 -2.68
C GLN A 422 -39.06 -17.16 -1.55
N GLN A 423 -39.46 -17.40 -0.29
CA GLN A 423 -38.78 -16.83 0.87
C GLN A 423 -37.33 -17.33 1.01
N ASP A 424 -37.09 -18.62 0.74
CA ASP A 424 -35.74 -19.19 0.84
C ASP A 424 -34.81 -18.67 -0.28
N ARG A 425 -35.32 -18.45 -1.50
CA ARG A 425 -34.58 -17.75 -2.56
C ARG A 425 -34.22 -16.31 -2.18
N LEU A 426 -35.17 -15.54 -1.63
CA LEU A 426 -34.91 -14.18 -1.16
C LEU A 426 -33.84 -14.17 -0.05
N ARG A 427 -33.85 -15.16 0.86
CA ARG A 427 -32.80 -15.34 1.88
C ARG A 427 -31.44 -15.67 1.27
N GLU A 428 -31.37 -16.53 0.26
CA GLU A 428 -30.11 -16.85 -0.43
C GLU A 428 -29.54 -15.61 -1.15
N GLN A 429 -30.39 -14.86 -1.86
CA GLN A 429 -30.03 -13.62 -2.54
C GLN A 429 -29.58 -12.53 -1.55
N PHE A 430 -30.26 -12.39 -0.41
CA PHE A 430 -29.85 -11.50 0.68
C PHE A 430 -28.52 -11.93 1.29
N ASN A 431 -28.30 -13.23 1.52
CA ASN A 431 -27.03 -13.74 2.05
C ASN A 431 -25.86 -13.55 1.06
N GLN A 432 -26.10 -13.64 -0.25
CA GLN A 432 -25.11 -13.28 -1.28
C GLN A 432 -24.78 -11.78 -1.24
N ALA A 433 -25.79 -10.91 -1.16
CA ALA A 433 -25.61 -9.45 -1.03
C ALA A 433 -24.91 -9.06 0.28
N LEU A 434 -25.24 -9.72 1.40
CA LEU A 434 -24.60 -9.54 2.70
C LEU A 434 -23.10 -9.90 2.64
N ARG A 435 -22.73 -10.96 1.91
CA ARG A 435 -21.31 -11.29 1.67
C ARG A 435 -20.60 -10.15 0.94
N ILE A 436 -21.18 -9.62 -0.15
CA ILE A 436 -20.64 -8.46 -0.90
C ILE A 436 -20.47 -7.24 0.04
N TYR A 437 -21.47 -6.94 0.87
CA TYR A 437 -21.37 -5.88 1.87
C TYR A 437 -20.20 -6.11 2.84
N THR A 438 -20.10 -7.29 3.46
CA THR A 438 -19.06 -7.59 4.45
C THR A 438 -17.64 -7.64 3.87
N GLU A 439 -17.48 -8.03 2.60
CA GLU A 439 -16.17 -8.15 1.96
C GLU A 439 -15.66 -6.81 1.39
N PHE A 440 -16.55 -6.01 0.79
CA PHE A 440 -16.16 -4.82 0.01
C PHE A 440 -16.63 -3.48 0.59
N ILE A 441 -17.68 -3.42 1.41
CA ILE A 441 -18.33 -2.16 1.82
C ILE A 441 -18.17 -1.87 3.32
N SER A 442 -18.36 -2.88 4.17
CA SER A 442 -18.35 -2.77 5.63
C SER A 442 -17.04 -2.15 6.14
N GLN A 443 -17.13 -0.99 6.78
CA GLN A 443 -15.99 -0.33 7.45
C GLN A 443 -15.39 -1.18 8.58
N ARG A 444 -16.15 -2.17 9.08
CA ARG A 444 -15.78 -3.04 10.20
C ARG A 444 -15.10 -4.32 9.72
N ASP A 445 -15.64 -4.95 8.68
CA ASP A 445 -15.25 -6.29 8.25
C ASP A 445 -14.32 -6.30 7.02
N ALA A 446 -14.51 -5.37 6.09
CA ALA A 446 -13.72 -5.32 4.86
C ALA A 446 -12.23 -5.06 5.18
N GLU A 447 -11.34 -5.74 4.46
CA GLU A 447 -9.90 -5.47 4.53
C GLU A 447 -9.52 -4.25 3.69
N PHE A 448 -10.20 -4.08 2.55
CA PHE A 448 -10.15 -2.90 1.69
C PHE A 448 -11.58 -2.52 1.32
N SER A 449 -12.14 -1.52 2.03
CA SER A 449 -13.46 -0.99 1.73
C SER A 449 -13.42 -0.11 0.47
N ILE A 450 -14.38 -0.28 -0.43
CA ILE A 450 -14.53 0.56 -1.63
C ILE A 450 -14.81 2.03 -1.26
N ASN A 451 -14.33 2.96 -2.07
CA ASN A 451 -14.47 4.40 -1.80
C ASN A 451 -15.77 4.96 -2.41
N ILE A 452 -16.87 4.77 -1.69
CA ILE A 452 -18.22 5.29 -2.01
C ILE A 452 -18.56 6.54 -1.18
N SER A 453 -19.64 7.26 -1.52
CA SER A 453 -20.06 8.43 -0.73
C SER A 453 -20.65 8.00 0.62
N SER A 454 -20.59 8.90 1.62
CA SER A 454 -21.19 8.65 2.93
C SER A 454 -22.71 8.48 2.88
N GLY A 455 -23.37 9.08 1.88
CA GLY A 455 -24.80 8.89 1.63
C GLY A 455 -25.10 7.47 1.16
N ASP A 456 -24.32 6.94 0.22
CA ASP A 456 -24.52 5.58 -0.34
C ASP A 456 -24.18 4.52 0.70
N LEU A 457 -23.06 4.73 1.40
CA LEU A 457 -22.63 3.89 2.51
C LEU A 457 -23.72 3.80 3.58
N ARG A 458 -24.30 4.93 4.03
CA ARG A 458 -25.37 4.91 5.04
C ARG A 458 -26.64 4.20 4.56
N ARG A 459 -27.02 4.32 3.28
CA ARG A 459 -28.16 3.57 2.71
C ARG A 459 -27.91 2.06 2.80
N ILE A 460 -26.73 1.61 2.36
CA ILE A 460 -26.36 0.19 2.34
C ILE A 460 -26.17 -0.36 3.77
N GLU A 461 -25.57 0.41 4.69
CA GLU A 461 -25.46 0.06 6.11
C GLU A 461 -26.82 -0.14 6.77
N THR A 462 -27.83 0.68 6.43
CA THR A 462 -29.19 0.54 6.97
C THR A 462 -29.84 -0.80 6.62
N VAL A 463 -29.44 -1.41 5.49
CA VAL A 463 -29.95 -2.73 5.05
C VAL A 463 -29.13 -3.89 5.62
N PHE A 464 -27.80 -3.78 5.66
CA PHE A 464 -26.94 -4.95 5.93
C PHE A 464 -26.21 -4.94 7.29
N GLU A 465 -26.05 -3.82 7.99
CA GLU A 465 -25.17 -3.76 9.17
C GLU A 465 -25.69 -4.58 10.36
N GLN A 466 -27.01 -4.60 10.60
CA GLN A 466 -27.61 -5.44 11.64
C GLN A 466 -27.39 -6.93 11.38
N ALA A 467 -27.65 -7.37 10.14
CA ALA A 467 -27.40 -8.75 9.72
C ALA A 467 -25.90 -9.08 9.82
N ALA A 468 -25.01 -8.17 9.38
CA ALA A 468 -23.57 -8.32 9.48
C ALA A 468 -23.11 -8.49 10.94
N ARG A 469 -23.64 -7.71 11.90
CA ARG A 469 -23.34 -7.89 13.33
C ARG A 469 -23.81 -9.23 13.87
N SER A 470 -25.01 -9.69 13.52
CA SER A 470 -25.49 -11.01 13.98
C SER A 470 -24.63 -12.18 13.48
N VAL A 471 -24.04 -12.04 12.28
CA VAL A 471 -23.26 -13.08 11.60
C VAL A 471 -21.78 -13.04 12.01
N HIS A 472 -21.20 -11.84 12.16
CA HIS A 472 -19.76 -11.64 12.35
C HIS A 472 -19.34 -11.12 13.73
N GLY A 473 -20.31 -10.89 14.62
CA GLY A 473 -20.09 -10.25 15.92
C GLY A 473 -19.86 -8.75 15.82
N ASP A 474 -19.92 -8.08 16.98
CA ASP A 474 -19.68 -6.64 17.05
C ASP A 474 -18.19 -6.31 16.97
N LYS A 475 -17.86 -5.29 16.18
CA LYS A 475 -16.49 -4.85 15.90
C LYS A 475 -16.48 -3.33 15.79
N SER A 476 -15.46 -2.70 16.37
CA SER A 476 -15.27 -1.26 16.24
C SER A 476 -15.11 -0.86 14.76
N PRO A 477 -15.83 0.16 14.27
CA PRO A 477 -15.67 0.64 12.90
C PRO A 477 -14.28 1.23 12.68
N LYS A 478 -13.65 0.90 11.53
CA LYS A 478 -12.40 1.52 11.11
C LYS A 478 -12.74 2.89 10.49
N PRO A 479 -12.13 4.01 10.92
CA PRO A 479 -12.51 5.33 10.44
C PRO A 479 -12.29 5.52 8.93
N THR A 480 -13.34 5.78 8.16
CA THR A 480 -13.26 5.80 6.68
C THR A 480 -12.66 7.07 6.06
N ALA A 481 -12.69 8.22 6.76
CA ALA A 481 -11.98 9.42 6.30
C ALA A 481 -10.45 9.25 6.40
N THR A 482 -10.01 8.55 7.44
CA THR A 482 -8.59 8.32 7.78
C THR A 482 -8.47 7.02 8.59
N PRO A 483 -8.26 5.85 7.94
CA PRO A 483 -8.25 4.54 8.63
C PRO A 483 -7.10 4.32 9.62
N PHE A 484 -6.32 5.36 9.90
CA PHE A 484 -5.10 5.37 10.69
C PHE A 484 -4.88 6.71 11.45
N ASP A 485 -5.94 7.52 11.67
CA ASP A 485 -5.85 8.74 12.50
C ASP A 485 -5.83 8.46 14.02
N ASP A 486 -5.82 7.19 14.43
CA ASP A 486 -5.58 6.70 15.81
C ASP A 486 -4.14 7.00 16.32
N TRP A 487 -3.49 8.04 15.79
CA TRP A 487 -2.21 8.58 16.24
C TRP A 487 -2.35 9.44 17.51
N ALA A 488 -3.58 9.77 17.93
CA ALA A 488 -3.81 10.38 19.23
C ALA A 488 -3.59 9.36 20.36
N ALA A 489 -2.77 9.72 21.35
CA ALA A 489 -2.49 8.92 22.54
C ALA A 489 -3.80 8.42 23.22
N PRO A 490 -3.80 7.24 23.86
CA PRO A 490 -5.01 6.60 24.37
C PRO A 490 -5.73 7.53 25.36
N LYS A 491 -6.87 8.07 24.93
CA LYS A 491 -7.77 8.84 25.79
C LYS A 491 -8.50 7.87 26.72
N GLY A 492 -8.33 8.08 28.03
CA GLY A 492 -9.22 7.57 29.06
C GLY A 492 -9.23 6.05 29.21
N ALA A 493 -8.54 5.56 30.24
CA ALA A 493 -8.98 4.32 30.88
C ALA A 493 -10.28 4.62 31.65
N GLU A 494 -11.43 4.61 30.97
CA GLU A 494 -12.73 4.56 31.64
C GLU A 494 -13.17 3.10 31.80
N SER A 495 -13.49 2.78 33.05
CA SER A 495 -13.78 1.43 33.52
C SER A 495 -15.11 0.90 32.97
N VAL A 496 -15.07 -0.26 32.30
CA VAL A 496 -16.25 -1.13 32.18
C VAL A 496 -15.99 -2.39 33.00
N SER A 497 -16.90 -2.67 33.92
CA SER A 497 -16.74 -3.67 34.98
C SER A 497 -16.71 -5.11 34.46
N MET A 498 -15.91 -5.96 35.12
CA MET A 498 -16.15 -7.39 35.07
C MET A 498 -17.43 -7.73 35.85
N SER A 499 -18.41 -8.32 35.18
CA SER A 499 -19.42 -9.16 35.85
C SER A 499 -19.76 -10.37 34.96
N SER A 500 -19.47 -11.54 35.55
CA SER A 500 -20.00 -12.88 35.25
C SER A 500 -21.29 -12.95 34.42
N GLU A 501 -21.35 -13.89 33.46
CA GLU A 501 -22.30 -15.02 33.58
C GLU A 501 -21.89 -16.28 32.78
N LYS A 502 -22.51 -17.41 33.14
CA LYS A 502 -22.02 -18.78 32.86
C LYS A 502 -23.21 -19.77 32.78
N GLY A 503 -23.40 -20.44 31.62
CA GLY A 503 -24.37 -21.53 31.37
C GLY A 503 -24.24 -21.97 29.89
N ILE A 504 -23.84 -23.20 29.49
CA ILE A 504 -24.48 -24.53 29.64
C ILE A 504 -25.91 -24.48 29.01
N ILE A 505 -26.35 -25.25 28.00
CA ILE A 505 -26.12 -26.64 27.49
C ILE A 505 -26.09 -26.59 25.92
N GLY A 506 -25.64 -27.54 25.08
CA GLY A 506 -24.97 -28.85 25.20
C GLY A 506 -25.67 -29.97 24.38
N ALA A 507 -24.96 -31.06 24.06
CA ALA A 507 -25.37 -32.24 23.22
C ALA A 507 -25.47 -31.99 21.69
N ALA A 508 -25.11 -32.91 20.77
CA ALA A 508 -24.49 -34.24 20.91
C ALA A 508 -23.55 -34.54 19.71
N ALA A 509 -22.54 -35.38 19.92
CA ALA A 509 -21.74 -35.95 18.84
C ALA A 509 -22.36 -37.28 18.34
N ARG A 510 -22.33 -37.49 17.02
CA ARG A 510 -22.41 -38.82 16.39
C ARG A 510 -21.53 -38.83 15.14
N ASP A 511 -20.66 -39.81 15.06
CA ASP A 511 -19.88 -40.11 13.86
C ASP A 511 -20.78 -40.73 12.78
N ALA A 512 -20.53 -40.35 11.52
CA ALA A 512 -20.88 -41.11 10.34
C ALA A 512 -19.94 -40.67 9.20
N ASP A 513 -19.11 -41.60 8.71
CA ASP A 513 -18.46 -41.46 7.40
C ASP A 513 -19.53 -41.48 6.29
N ASP A 514 -19.59 -40.45 5.46
CA ASP A 514 -19.93 -40.62 4.03
C ASP A 514 -19.42 -39.45 3.17
N VAL A 515 -19.35 -39.69 1.86
CA VAL A 515 -18.61 -38.93 0.86
C VAL A 515 -19.46 -37.84 0.19
N SER A 516 -19.01 -36.58 0.25
CA SER A 516 -19.12 -35.66 -0.90
C SER A 516 -18.13 -34.50 -0.82
N ASP A 517 -17.28 -34.36 -1.84
CA ASP A 517 -16.35 -33.25 -2.01
C ASP A 517 -17.07 -32.02 -2.61
N THR A 518 -17.37 -31.01 -1.80
CA THR A 518 -17.78 -29.67 -2.25
C THR A 518 -17.01 -28.60 -1.48
N GLY A 519 -16.02 -27.99 -2.14
CA GLY A 519 -14.99 -27.19 -1.46
C GLY A 519 -15.40 -25.76 -1.11
N SER A 520 -15.43 -25.43 0.19
CA SER A 520 -15.66 -24.06 0.68
C SER A 520 -15.22 -23.86 2.14
N THR A 521 -14.03 -23.28 2.36
CA THR A 521 -13.48 -23.16 3.73
C THR A 521 -12.80 -21.82 4.03
N ILE A 522 -13.57 -20.72 3.94
CA ILE A 522 -13.56 -19.61 4.91
C ILE A 522 -15.00 -19.03 4.96
N GLY A 523 -15.71 -19.17 6.08
CA GLY A 523 -16.95 -18.43 6.33
C GLY A 523 -18.28 -19.01 5.81
N GLU A 524 -18.36 -20.30 5.48
CA GLU A 524 -19.62 -20.90 5.00
C GLU A 524 -20.68 -21.14 6.09
N GLY A 525 -20.27 -21.19 7.37
CA GLY A 525 -21.13 -21.61 8.48
C GLY A 525 -22.03 -20.55 9.12
N ALA A 526 -22.09 -19.32 8.59
CA ALA A 526 -22.84 -18.23 9.19
C ALA A 526 -23.80 -17.59 8.16
N TYR A 527 -24.93 -18.28 7.94
CA TYR A 527 -26.07 -17.73 7.23
C TYR A 527 -26.86 -16.80 8.15
N TYR A 528 -27.32 -15.67 7.61
CA TYR A 528 -28.33 -14.86 8.26
C TYR A 528 -29.71 -15.50 8.08
N TRP A 529 -30.34 -15.83 9.21
CA TRP A 529 -31.66 -16.47 9.29
C TRP A 529 -32.76 -15.56 9.85
N GLY A 530 -32.43 -14.29 10.17
CA GLY A 530 -33.40 -13.32 10.65
C GLY A 530 -34.25 -12.72 9.53
N ASP A 531 -35.07 -11.73 9.89
CA ASP A 531 -35.94 -11.04 8.95
C ASP A 531 -35.13 -10.20 7.94
N ILE A 532 -35.54 -10.24 6.68
CA ILE A 532 -34.95 -9.45 5.59
C ILE A 532 -35.53 -8.02 5.69
N PRO A 533 -34.71 -6.96 5.79
CA PRO A 533 -35.23 -5.60 5.88
C PRO A 533 -35.95 -5.15 4.60
N ASP A 534 -37.04 -4.39 4.75
CA ASP A 534 -37.89 -3.90 3.65
C ASP A 534 -37.15 -3.04 2.60
N GLY A 535 -35.96 -2.53 2.94
CA GLY A 535 -35.09 -1.75 2.03
C GLY A 535 -34.15 -2.58 1.16
N PHE A 536 -34.29 -3.91 1.11
CA PHE A 536 -33.50 -4.78 0.24
C PHE A 536 -34.20 -5.02 -1.11
N ASP A 537 -33.54 -4.64 -2.21
CA ASP A 537 -33.99 -4.89 -3.58
C ASP A 537 -32.84 -5.22 -4.54
N GLU A 538 -33.15 -5.53 -5.81
CA GLU A 538 -32.16 -5.85 -6.86
C GLU A 538 -31.23 -4.66 -7.21
N THR A 539 -31.59 -3.44 -6.81
CA THR A 539 -30.92 -2.17 -7.12
C THR A 539 -30.08 -1.62 -5.96
N VAL A 540 -30.04 -2.30 -4.81
CA VAL A 540 -29.37 -1.87 -3.57
C VAL A 540 -27.89 -1.49 -3.73
N PHE A 541 -27.23 -1.93 -4.81
CA PHE A 541 -25.84 -1.61 -5.13
C PHE A 541 -25.67 -0.69 -6.36
N ASP A 542 -26.73 -0.20 -7.02
CA ASP A 542 -26.64 0.49 -8.32
C ASP A 542 -25.85 1.81 -8.27
N ASP A 543 -26.11 2.62 -7.25
CA ASP A 543 -25.38 3.88 -7.03
C ASP A 543 -23.89 3.62 -6.73
N ALA A 544 -23.62 2.58 -5.92
CA ALA A 544 -22.26 2.16 -5.59
C ALA A 544 -21.53 1.59 -6.81
N GLU A 545 -22.18 0.75 -7.62
CA GLU A 545 -21.66 0.21 -8.88
C GLU A 545 -21.30 1.34 -9.85
N THR A 546 -22.20 2.32 -10.00
CA THR A 546 -22.00 3.49 -10.88
C THR A 546 -20.83 4.36 -10.39
N SER A 547 -20.78 4.65 -9.10
CA SER A 547 -19.70 5.41 -8.46
C SER A 547 -18.33 4.73 -8.63
N ILE A 548 -18.25 3.42 -8.40
CA ILE A 548 -17.01 2.65 -8.54
C ILE A 548 -16.61 2.47 -10.02
N LYS A 549 -17.55 2.30 -10.96
CA LYS A 549 -17.23 2.33 -12.40
C LYS A 549 -16.56 3.64 -12.79
N TYR A 550 -17.10 4.78 -12.36
CA TYR A 550 -16.50 6.10 -12.62
C TYR A 550 -15.13 6.29 -11.95
N LEU A 551 -14.96 5.79 -10.72
CA LEU A 551 -13.67 5.77 -10.03
C LEU A 551 -12.62 4.95 -10.80
N VAL A 552 -12.98 3.76 -11.26
CA VAL A 552 -12.12 2.89 -12.08
C VAL A 552 -11.78 3.56 -13.40
N LEU A 553 -12.78 4.12 -14.11
CA LEU A 553 -12.64 4.80 -15.39
C LEU A 553 -11.64 5.97 -15.33
N THR A 554 -11.67 6.74 -14.25
CA THR A 554 -10.85 7.96 -14.10
C THR A 554 -9.48 7.74 -13.44
N ASN A 555 -9.21 6.57 -12.86
CA ASN A 555 -7.95 6.32 -12.12
C ASN A 555 -7.20 5.06 -12.55
N THR A 556 -7.86 3.90 -12.62
CA THR A 556 -7.20 2.60 -12.89
C THR A 556 -7.23 2.23 -14.38
N TRP A 557 -8.34 2.49 -15.07
CA TRP A 557 -8.50 2.20 -16.50
C TRP A 557 -7.46 2.89 -17.40
N PRO A 558 -7.12 4.19 -17.23
CA PRO A 558 -6.14 4.85 -18.11
C PRO A 558 -4.74 4.29 -17.92
N LYS A 559 -4.39 3.90 -16.69
CA LYS A 559 -3.13 3.22 -16.38
C LYS A 559 -3.07 1.83 -16.98
N PHE A 560 -4.16 1.05 -16.92
CA PHE A 560 -4.26 -0.27 -17.55
C PHE A 560 -4.13 -0.18 -19.07
N VAL A 561 -4.83 0.78 -19.70
CA VAL A 561 -4.73 1.04 -21.15
C VAL A 561 -3.28 1.39 -21.53
N LYS A 562 -2.62 2.27 -20.77
CA LYS A 562 -1.22 2.67 -21.02
C LYS A 562 -0.24 1.51 -20.81
N ASP A 563 -0.38 0.74 -19.74
CA ASP A 563 0.42 -0.46 -19.46
C ASP A 563 0.25 -1.50 -20.58
N ARG A 564 -0.98 -1.75 -21.03
CA ARG A 564 -1.28 -2.61 -22.18
C ARG A 564 -0.57 -2.15 -23.45
N ARG A 565 -0.68 -0.87 -23.84
CA ARG A 565 0.02 -0.32 -25.02
C ARG A 565 1.53 -0.55 -24.92
N THR A 566 2.16 -0.09 -23.83
CA THR A 566 3.61 -0.24 -23.63
C THR A 566 4.09 -1.69 -23.56
N SER A 567 3.26 -2.62 -23.06
CA SER A 567 3.56 -4.06 -23.01
C SER A 567 3.41 -4.76 -24.37
N PHE A 568 2.69 -4.17 -25.33
CA PHE A 568 2.71 -4.64 -26.71
C PHE A 568 3.95 -4.10 -27.45
N ASP A 569 4.26 -2.80 -27.31
CA ASP A 569 5.42 -2.18 -27.95
C ASP A 569 6.76 -2.79 -27.48
N SER A 570 6.86 -3.15 -26.19
CA SER A 570 8.04 -3.83 -25.64
C SER A 570 8.10 -5.34 -25.88
N ALA A 571 7.04 -5.94 -26.44
CA ALA A 571 7.05 -7.31 -26.93
C ALA A 571 7.51 -7.42 -28.40
N GLU A 572 7.68 -6.30 -29.11
CA GLU A 572 8.30 -6.31 -30.45
C GLU A 572 9.81 -6.62 -30.41
N SER A 573 10.42 -6.74 -29.22
CA SER A 573 11.82 -7.15 -29.03
C SER A 573 12.01 -8.57 -28.49
N ASN A 574 10.97 -9.42 -28.44
CA ASN A 574 11.11 -10.88 -28.32
C ASN A 574 9.78 -11.59 -28.64
N GLU A 575 9.85 -12.61 -29.50
CA GLU A 575 8.68 -13.35 -29.99
C GLU A 575 7.92 -14.13 -28.89
N SER A 576 6.65 -14.40 -29.19
CA SER A 576 5.76 -15.40 -28.57
C SER A 576 5.21 -15.15 -27.16
N TYR A 577 3.98 -14.60 -27.14
CA TYR A 577 3.10 -14.62 -25.97
C TYR A 577 2.55 -16.02 -25.60
N ASP A 578 2.76 -17.06 -26.43
CA ASP A 578 2.33 -18.43 -26.10
C ASP A 578 3.15 -19.04 -24.95
N THR A 579 4.37 -18.54 -24.73
CA THR A 579 5.30 -19.08 -23.72
C THR A 579 4.90 -18.80 -22.27
N LEU A 580 4.09 -17.77 -21.98
CA LEU A 580 3.69 -17.44 -20.61
C LEU A 580 2.54 -18.32 -20.09
N ILE A 581 1.61 -18.72 -20.95
CA ILE A 581 0.58 -19.70 -20.57
C ILE A 581 1.21 -21.10 -20.48
N ASP A 582 2.08 -21.48 -21.44
CA ASP A 582 2.77 -22.77 -21.38
C ASP A 582 3.73 -22.88 -20.17
N MET A 583 4.42 -21.82 -19.77
CA MET A 583 5.23 -21.84 -18.52
C MET A 583 4.39 -22.03 -17.25
N VAL A 584 3.20 -21.43 -17.17
CA VAL A 584 2.33 -21.55 -15.99
C VAL A 584 1.66 -22.93 -15.94
N VAL A 585 1.27 -23.47 -17.08
CA VAL A 585 0.72 -24.84 -17.21
C VAL A 585 1.79 -25.91 -16.95
N ARG A 586 3.02 -25.75 -17.47
CA ARG A 586 4.12 -26.68 -17.16
C ARG A 586 4.56 -26.63 -15.69
N ARG A 587 4.55 -25.45 -15.05
CA ARG A 587 4.89 -25.37 -13.61
C ARG A 587 3.86 -26.06 -12.71
N THR A 588 2.58 -26.05 -13.08
CA THR A 588 1.54 -26.73 -12.28
C THR A 588 1.54 -28.25 -12.48
N GLN A 589 1.96 -28.76 -13.65
CA GLN A 589 2.06 -30.19 -13.91
C GLN A 589 3.27 -30.88 -13.25
N VAL A 590 4.38 -30.16 -13.00
CA VAL A 590 5.57 -30.74 -12.35
C VAL A 590 5.36 -30.99 -10.85
N PHE A 591 4.54 -30.18 -10.16
CA PHE A 591 4.19 -30.39 -8.74
C PHE A 591 3.04 -31.39 -8.49
N ALA A 592 2.59 -32.09 -9.53
CA ALA A 592 1.53 -33.11 -9.43
C ALA A 592 2.05 -34.54 -9.71
N LYS A 593 3.38 -34.73 -9.74
CA LYS A 593 4.03 -36.01 -10.07
C LYS A 593 5.28 -36.36 -9.23
N GLU A 594 5.49 -35.65 -8.13
CA GLU A 594 6.34 -36.02 -6.99
C GLU A 594 5.49 -35.92 -5.70
#